data_AF-A0A528D7Q8-F1
#
_entry.id   AF-A0A528D7Q8-F1
#
_cell.length_a   1.000
_cell.length_b   1.000
_cell.length_c   1.000
_cell.angle_alpha   90.00
_cell.angle_beta   90.00
_cell.angle_gamma   90.00
#
_symmetry.space_group_name_H-M   'P 1'
#
loop_
_entity.id
_entity.type
_entity.pdbx_description
1 polymer ?
#
loop_
_entity_poly.entity_id
_entity_poly.type
_entity_poly.pdbx_seq_one_letter_code
_entity_poly.pdbx_strand_id
1 'polypeptide(L)'
;SGIVGGFNIERNISLPFLKRMSGLSVIKRRAERAAARRQIDELGIVCRSEKDELSALSGGNQQKVMVARWMSQPSRLFILDE
;
A
#
# COMPACT_ATOMS: atom_id res chain seq x y z
N SER A 1 3.58 -11.29 -10.33
CA SER A 1 2.64 -10.16 -10.38
C SER A 1 1.85 -10.03 -9.08
N GLY A 2 2.22 -9.08 -8.21
CA GLY A 2 1.52 -8.82 -6.95
C GLY A 2 0.55 -7.63 -6.99
N ILE A 3 0.46 -6.90 -8.09
CA ILE A 3 -0.36 -5.70 -8.23
C ILE A 3 -1.79 -6.07 -8.61
N VAL A 4 -2.77 -5.39 -8.00
CA VAL A 4 -4.15 -5.42 -8.47
C VAL A 4 -4.39 -4.12 -9.24
N GLY A 5 -4.43 -4.22 -10.58
CA GLY A 5 -4.41 -3.06 -11.48
C GLY A 5 -5.63 -2.14 -11.40
N GLY A 6 -6.77 -2.64 -10.91
CA GLY A 6 -7.97 -1.82 -10.69
C GLY A 6 -8.07 -1.21 -9.29
N PHE A 7 -7.00 -1.31 -8.49
CA PHE A 7 -6.95 -0.77 -7.13
C PHE A 7 -6.01 0.43 -7.10
N ASN A 8 -6.37 1.42 -6.28
CA ASN A 8 -5.52 2.56 -5.97
C ASN A 8 -4.36 2.19 -5.02
N ILE A 9 -3.49 3.16 -4.74
CA ILE A 9 -2.35 3.02 -3.83
C ILE A 9 -2.79 2.51 -2.44
N GLU A 10 -3.78 3.16 -1.83
CA GLU A 10 -4.30 2.81 -0.49
C GLU A 10 -4.69 1.33 -0.39
N ARG A 11 -5.51 0.86 -1.32
CA ARG A 11 -5.97 -0.53 -1.35
C ARG A 11 -4.85 -1.49 -1.69
N ASN A 12 -3.92 -1.10 -2.57
CA ASN A 12 -2.77 -1.95 -2.86
C ASN A 12 -1.87 -2.11 -1.65
N ILE A 13 -1.67 -1.09 -0.82
CA ILE A 13 -0.86 -1.20 0.41
C ILE A 13 -1.58 -2.04 1.47
N SER A 14 -2.88 -1.83 1.67
CA SER A 14 -3.65 -2.46 2.75
C SER A 14 -4.08 -3.91 2.47
N LEU A 15 -4.10 -4.34 1.20
CA LEU A 15 -4.74 -5.59 0.76
C LEU A 15 -4.37 -6.82 1.58
N PRO A 16 -3.08 -7.12 1.86
CA PRO A 16 -2.72 -8.34 2.60
C PRO A 16 -3.13 -8.28 4.07
N PHE A 17 -3.55 -7.12 4.56
CA PHE A 17 -3.64 -6.77 5.96
C PHE A 17 -5.01 -6.27 6.39
N LEU A 18 -5.99 -6.31 5.49
CA LEU A 18 -7.37 -5.85 5.72
C LEU A 18 -8.01 -6.44 6.97
N LYS A 19 -7.72 -7.71 7.30
CA LYS A 19 -8.25 -8.38 8.52
C LYS A 19 -7.86 -7.67 9.82
N ARG A 20 -6.69 -7.05 9.88
CA ARG A 20 -6.23 -6.27 11.05
C ARG A 20 -6.76 -4.84 11.03
N MET A 21 -7.20 -4.38 9.87
CA MET A 21 -7.75 -3.03 9.64
C MET A 21 -9.28 -3.05 9.59
N SER A 22 -9.91 -4.15 9.99
CA SER A 22 -11.36 -4.31 10.06
C SER A 22 -11.85 -4.58 11.48
N GLY A 23 -13.11 -4.22 11.75
CA GLY A 23 -13.83 -4.59 12.96
C GLY A 23 -15.26 -4.97 12.61
N LEU A 24 -15.77 -6.08 13.15
CA LEU A 24 -17.08 -6.63 12.77
C LEU A 24 -17.24 -6.78 11.24
N SER A 25 -16.18 -7.24 10.57
CA SER A 25 -16.11 -7.37 9.10
C SER A 25 -16.15 -6.06 8.30
N VAL A 26 -16.15 -4.90 8.95
CA VAL A 26 -16.13 -3.58 8.29
C VAL A 26 -14.72 -2.99 8.32
N ILE A 27 -14.22 -2.56 7.15
CA ILE A 27 -12.91 -1.91 7.01
C ILE A 27 -12.93 -0.53 7.66
N LYS A 28 -11.96 -0.27 8.54
CA LYS A 28 -11.73 1.05 9.15
C LYS A 28 -10.97 1.94 8.17
N ARG A 29 -11.68 2.57 7.23
CA ARG A 29 -11.12 3.44 6.17
C ARG A 29 -10.14 4.50 6.68
N ARG A 30 -10.39 5.08 7.86
CA ARG A 30 -9.48 6.07 8.46
C ARG A 30 -8.10 5.49 8.75
N ALA A 31 -8.04 4.25 9.24
CA ALA A 31 -6.78 3.57 9.53
C ALA A 31 -6.06 3.16 8.24
N GLU A 32 -6.82 2.70 7.24
CA GLU A 32 -6.32 2.36 5.90
C GLU A 32 -5.61 3.56 5.26
N ARG A 33 -6.32 4.68 5.18
CA ARG A 33 -5.80 5.95 4.67
C ARG A 33 -4.58 6.46 5.42
N ALA A 34 -4.59 6.39 6.75
CA ALA A 34 -3.48 6.86 7.57
C ALA A 34 -2.21 6.00 7.35
N ALA A 35 -2.35 4.69 7.22
CA ALA A 35 -1.24 3.80 6.92
C ALA A 35 -0.67 4.05 5.51
N ALA A 36 -1.54 4.21 4.51
CA ALA A 36 -1.12 4.50 3.14
C ALA A 36 -0.32 5.81 3.05
N ARG A 37 -0.81 6.88 3.67
CA ARG A 37 -0.13 8.19 3.71
C ARG A 37 1.25 8.12 4.35
N ARG A 38 1.34 7.45 5.51
CA ARG A 38 2.63 7.26 6.19
C ARG A 38 3.65 6.57 5.27
N GLN A 39 3.25 5.53 4.55
CA GLN A 39 4.14 4.81 3.64
C GLN A 39 4.49 5.61 2.38
N ILE A 40 3.56 6.43 1.88
CA ILE A 40 3.83 7.39 0.79
C ILE A 40 4.94 8.35 1.20
N ASP A 41 4.85 8.89 2.41
CA ASP A 41 5.84 9.82 2.94
C ASP A 41 7.17 9.12 3.22
N GLU A 42 7.16 7.95 3.88
CA GLU A 42 8.37 7.19 4.26
C GLU A 42 9.19 6.71 3.04
N LEU A 43 8.54 6.32 1.94
CA LEU A 43 9.21 5.81 0.74
C LEU A 43 9.33 6.85 -0.38
N GLY A 44 8.82 8.07 -0.17
CA GLY A 44 8.79 9.13 -1.17
C GLY A 44 8.08 8.68 -2.45
N ILE A 45 6.86 8.16 -2.33
CA ILE A 45 6.03 7.77 -3.47
C ILE A 45 5.47 9.04 -4.10
N VAL A 46 5.83 9.30 -5.36
CA VAL A 46 5.34 10.47 -6.09
C VAL A 46 3.93 10.17 -6.62
N CYS A 47 2.93 10.77 -6.00
CA CYS A 47 1.52 10.67 -6.37
C CYS A 47 0.77 11.97 -5.99
N ARG A 48 -0.45 12.17 -6.51
CA ARG A 48 -1.33 13.27 -6.10
C ARG A 48 -2.03 12.96 -4.79
N SER A 49 -2.39 11.69 -4.58
CA SER A 49 -3.05 11.22 -3.37
C SER A 49 -2.93 9.71 -3.20
N GLU A 50 -3.24 9.22 -1.99
CA GLU A 50 -3.37 7.78 -1.74
C GLU A 50 -4.47 7.08 -2.57
N LYS A 51 -5.33 7.86 -3.25
CA LYS A 51 -6.43 7.36 -4.07
C LYS A 51 -6.08 7.22 -5.54
N ASP A 52 -4.87 7.61 -5.95
CA ASP A 52 -4.44 7.48 -7.33
C ASP A 52 -4.38 6.01 -7.73
N GLU A 53 -4.82 5.72 -8.96
CA GLU A 53 -4.72 4.38 -9.54
C GLU A 53 -3.24 3.97 -9.65
N LEU A 54 -2.93 2.73 -9.28
CA LEU A 54 -1.55 2.27 -9.30
C LEU A 54 -0.96 2.27 -10.72
N SER A 55 -1.81 2.01 -11.72
CA SER A 55 -1.46 2.03 -13.14
C SER A 55 -1.04 3.42 -13.64
N ALA A 56 -1.41 4.49 -12.95
CA ALA A 56 -1.05 5.87 -13.31
C ALA A 56 0.36 6.27 -12.83
N LEU A 57 1.01 5.44 -12.01
CA LEU A 57 2.36 5.68 -11.50
C LEU A 57 3.44 5.18 -12.46
N SER A 58 4.61 5.80 -12.41
CA SER A 58 5.80 5.25 -13.06
C SER A 58 6.20 3.89 -12.44
N GLY A 59 6.90 3.04 -13.20
CA GLY A 59 7.32 1.72 -12.72
C GLY A 59 8.09 1.74 -11.40
N GLY A 60 8.99 2.72 -11.21
CA GLY A 60 9.71 2.90 -9.94
C GLY A 60 8.79 3.26 -8.77
N ASN A 61 7.76 4.08 -8.98
CA ASN A 61 6.75 4.36 -7.94
C ASN A 61 5.84 3.16 -7.69
N GLN A 62 5.54 2.36 -8.71
CA GLN A 62 4.81 1.09 -8.53
C GLN A 62 5.61 0.11 -7.67
N GLN A 63 6.93 -0.02 -7.90
CA GLN A 63 7.81 -0.82 -7.06
C GLN A 63 7.82 -0.32 -5.60
N LYS A 64 7.92 1.00 -5.38
CA LYS A 64 7.82 1.57 -4.02
C LYS A 64 6.50 1.25 -3.34
N VAL A 65 5.37 1.29 -4.06
CA VAL A 65 4.07 0.89 -3.48
C VAL A 65 4.06 -0.60 -3.10
N MET A 66 4.71 -1.45 -3.89
CA MET A 66 4.84 -2.87 -3.55
C MET A 66 5.72 -3.10 -2.31
N VAL A 67 6.80 -2.33 -2.16
CA VAL A 67 7.61 -2.32 -0.94
C VAL A 67 6.77 -1.84 0.26
N ALA A 68 6.06 -0.71 0.11
CA ALA A 68 5.16 -0.15 1.13
C ALA A 68 4.12 -1.15 1.61
N ARG A 69 3.53 -1.92 0.70
CA ARG A 69 2.61 -3.01 1.04
C ARG A 69 3.27 -3.90 2.09
N TRP A 70 4.41 -4.49 1.78
CA TRP A 70 5.05 -5.44 2.70
C TRP A 70 5.52 -4.75 3.99
N MET A 71 6.10 -3.54 3.91
CA MET A 71 6.54 -2.76 5.08
C MET A 71 5.41 -2.25 5.98
N SER A 72 4.15 -2.29 5.52
CA SER A 72 3.02 -1.83 6.32
C SER A 72 2.75 -2.68 7.57
N GLN A 73 3.44 -3.81 7.73
CA GLN A 73 3.43 -4.62 8.94
C GLN A 73 4.83 -5.00 9.42
N PRO A 74 5.00 -5.13 10.76
CA PRO A 74 6.26 -5.61 11.31
C PRO A 74 6.53 -7.03 10.81
N SER A 75 7.64 -7.21 10.12
CA SER A 75 8.21 -8.50 9.81
C SER A 75 9.60 -8.62 10.44
N ARG A 76 10.07 -9.86 10.62
CA ARG A 76 11.42 -10.13 11.14
C ARG A 76 12.47 -10.14 10.02
N LEU A 77 12.06 -10.35 8.78
CA LEU A 77 12.92 -10.41 7.60
C LEU A 77 12.06 -10.15 6.35
N PHE A 78 12.49 -9.21 5.51
CA PHE A 78 11.99 -9.04 4.15
C PHE A 78 13.13 -9.37 3.18
N ILE A 79 12.87 -10.29 2.25
CA ILE A 79 13.77 -10.56 1.13
C ILE A 79 13.09 -10.00 -0.12
N LEU A 80 13.79 -9.11 -0.80
CA LEU A 80 13.43 -8.60 -2.11
C LEU A 80 14.42 -9.18 -3.10
N ASP A 81 13.89 -9.71 -4.20
CA ASP A 81 14.66 -10.20 -5.35
C ASP A 81 14.13 -9.46 -6.58
N GLU A 82 15.03 -9.03 -7.44
CA GLU A 82 14.72 -8.25 -8.67
C GLU A 82 14.48 -9.15 -9.88
#